data_AF-A0A857IMF6-F1
#
_entry.id   AF-A0A857IMF6-F1
#
_cell.length_a   1.000
_cell.length_b   1.000
_cell.length_c   1.000
_cell.angle_alpha   90.00
_cell.angle_beta   90.00
_cell.angle_gamma   90.00
#
_symmetry.space_group_name_H-M   'P 1'
#
loop_
_entity.id
_entity.type
_entity.pdbx_description
1 polymer ?
#
loop_
_entity_poly.entity_id
_entity_poly.type
_entity_poly.pdbx_seq_one_letter_code
_entity_poly.pdbx_strand_id
1 'polypeptide(L)'
;MIKGLAITPPILGRISIGKVVEKNGKRLPEKDDQFTITSQIQGKEGWIKHPLDEQLRAKAQNQKLRSIPVRMIFNDPELNLRAEYTLFDRQTGRPVCVGNGETCQRLTNQGIEQHPCPSPDLCPLAQGGNCKPYGRLHVNLDESDELGTFIFRTTGFNSIRTLAARLSYYHAASNGLLSCLPLQLTLRGKSTTQSYRTPVYYVDLTLRDGINLQQAIQVAKEIDQQSKASGFNQQALDQMARQGYGNARFEVNSEEGLDLVEEFYTDELTESEQVQSESKTKTKPKFNQGEGFVQD
;
A
#
# COMPACT_ATOMS: atom_id res chain seq x y z
N MET A 1 6.55 11.27 30.29
CA MET A 1 6.06 10.68 29.02
C MET A 1 5.27 11.72 28.28
N ILE A 2 5.48 11.85 26.96
CA ILE A 2 4.69 12.76 26.11
C ILE A 2 3.27 12.18 26.01
N LYS A 3 2.28 12.92 26.51
CA LYS A 3 0.87 12.53 26.37
C LYS A 3 0.47 12.71 24.90
N GLY A 4 -0.25 11.73 24.34
CA GLY A 4 -0.67 11.79 22.95
C GLY A 4 0.43 11.44 21.93
N LEU A 5 1.57 10.91 22.38
CA LEU A 5 2.53 10.32 21.44
C LEU A 5 1.90 9.09 20.79
N ALA A 6 2.00 9.01 19.49
CA ALA A 6 1.61 7.85 18.73
C ALA A 6 2.63 6.73 18.92
N ILE A 7 2.11 5.53 19.16
CA ILE A 7 2.95 4.35 19.37
C ILE A 7 2.61 3.40 18.24
N THR A 8 3.46 3.41 17.22
CA THR A 8 3.41 2.47 16.09
C THR A 8 4.55 1.45 16.18
N PRO A 9 4.40 0.25 15.60
CA PRO A 9 5.52 -0.67 15.46
C PRO A 9 6.75 0.01 14.85
N PRO A 10 7.95 -0.26 15.37
CA PRO A 10 9.19 0.18 14.73
C PRO A 10 9.22 -0.29 13.28
N ILE A 11 9.49 0.63 12.35
CA ILE A 11 9.66 0.30 10.94
C ILE A 11 11.15 -0.03 10.75
N LEU A 12 11.45 -1.15 10.10
CA LEU A 12 12.81 -1.59 9.73
C LEU A 12 13.09 -1.31 8.26
N GLY A 13 12.05 -1.31 7.44
CA GLY A 13 12.15 -1.09 6.01
C GLY A 13 10.80 -0.99 5.31
N ARG A 14 10.84 -0.91 3.99
CA ARG A 14 9.69 -0.74 3.12
C ARG A 14 9.57 -1.93 2.18
N ILE A 15 8.34 -2.28 1.82
CA ILE A 15 8.03 -3.19 0.72
C ILE A 15 7.33 -2.35 -0.35
N SER A 16 7.77 -2.45 -1.59
CA SER A 16 7.12 -1.82 -2.75
C SER A 16 6.87 -2.81 -3.87
N ILE A 17 5.95 -2.47 -4.77
CA ILE A 17 5.62 -3.21 -6.01
C ILE A 17 5.74 -2.29 -7.23
N GLY A 18 6.73 -1.43 -7.20
CA GLY A 18 6.93 -0.35 -8.15
C GLY A 18 8.14 0.50 -7.77
N LYS A 19 8.53 1.36 -8.70
CA LYS A 19 9.68 2.27 -8.56
C LYS A 19 9.36 3.61 -9.23
N VAL A 20 10.06 4.66 -8.84
CA VAL A 20 10.03 5.93 -9.56
C VAL A 20 11.08 5.90 -10.66
N VAL A 21 10.69 6.21 -11.89
CA VAL A 21 11.57 6.30 -13.06
C VAL A 21 11.53 7.71 -13.63
N GLU A 22 12.66 8.20 -14.14
CA GLU A 22 12.70 9.47 -14.84
C GLU A 22 12.40 9.24 -16.33
N LYS A 23 11.34 9.88 -16.84
CA LYS A 23 10.98 9.88 -18.26
C LYS A 23 10.76 11.32 -18.69
N ASN A 24 11.51 11.77 -19.71
CA ASN A 24 11.43 13.14 -20.25
C ASN A 24 11.64 14.25 -19.20
N GLY A 25 12.57 14.05 -18.25
CA GLY A 25 12.84 15.02 -17.18
C GLY A 25 11.76 15.10 -16.09
N LYS A 26 10.79 14.16 -16.09
CA LYS A 26 9.77 14.01 -15.05
C LYS A 26 9.96 12.68 -14.33
N ARG A 27 9.84 12.68 -13.01
CA ARG A 27 9.81 11.47 -12.18
C ARG A 27 8.39 10.90 -12.17
N LEU A 28 8.22 9.68 -12.69
CA LEU A 28 6.95 8.98 -12.83
C LEU A 28 7.01 7.61 -12.15
N PRO A 29 5.94 7.15 -11.49
CA PRO A 29 5.89 5.82 -10.93
C PRO A 29 5.71 4.80 -12.04
N GLU A 30 6.42 3.71 -11.92
CA GLU A 30 6.33 2.54 -12.76
C GLU A 30 5.93 1.37 -11.87
N LYS A 31 4.78 0.76 -12.17
CA LYS A 31 4.34 -0.47 -11.52
C LYS A 31 5.27 -1.59 -11.93
N ASP A 32 5.74 -2.36 -10.96
CA ASP A 32 6.61 -3.52 -11.18
C ASP A 32 5.82 -4.81 -10.93
N ASP A 33 6.33 -5.92 -11.47
CA ASP A 33 5.71 -7.23 -11.35
C ASP A 33 6.48 -8.18 -10.41
N GLN A 34 7.19 -7.55 -9.48
CA GLN A 34 7.95 -8.12 -8.37
C GLN A 34 7.93 -7.15 -7.18
N PHE A 35 8.17 -7.69 -6.00
CA PHE A 35 8.43 -6.90 -4.82
C PHE A 35 9.84 -6.32 -4.84
N THR A 36 10.04 -5.23 -4.09
CA THR A 36 11.36 -4.74 -3.69
C THR A 36 11.33 -4.41 -2.20
N ILE A 37 12.38 -4.79 -1.47
CA ILE A 37 12.53 -4.51 -0.04
C ILE A 37 13.69 -3.52 0.16
N THR A 38 13.39 -2.40 0.79
CA THR A 38 14.39 -1.35 1.07
C THR A 38 14.48 -1.08 2.56
N SER A 39 15.61 -0.52 3.00
CA SER A 39 15.72 0.05 4.34
C SER A 39 14.93 1.36 4.42
N GLN A 40 14.99 2.01 5.58
CA GLN A 40 14.49 3.37 5.77
C GLN A 40 15.49 4.46 5.35
N ILE A 41 16.61 4.09 4.71
CA ILE A 41 17.63 5.04 4.28
C ILE A 41 17.39 5.38 2.82
N GLN A 42 17.25 6.67 2.53
CA GLN A 42 17.16 7.20 1.19
C GLN A 42 18.50 7.86 0.81
N GLY A 43 19.09 7.41 -0.30
CA GLY A 43 20.26 8.03 -0.91
C GLY A 43 19.89 8.89 -2.12
N LYS A 44 20.90 9.45 -2.80
CA LYS A 44 20.70 10.27 -4.01
C LYS A 44 19.96 9.54 -5.14
N GLU A 45 20.12 8.23 -5.23
CA GLU A 45 19.52 7.37 -6.26
C GLU A 45 18.20 6.72 -5.81
N GLY A 46 17.70 7.08 -4.62
CA GLY A 46 16.49 6.54 -4.03
C GLY A 46 16.74 5.65 -2.82
N TRP A 47 15.76 4.81 -2.49
CA TRP A 47 15.78 3.94 -1.32
C TRP A 47 16.85 2.86 -1.42
N ILE A 48 17.67 2.71 -0.37
CA ILE A 48 18.72 1.70 -0.30
C ILE A 48 18.10 0.32 -0.06
N LYS A 49 18.50 -0.70 -0.85
CA LYS A 49 18.01 -2.08 -0.69
C LYS A 49 18.33 -2.63 0.70
N HIS A 50 17.36 -3.32 1.29
CA HIS A 50 17.58 -4.05 2.53
C HIS A 50 18.29 -5.38 2.23
N PRO A 51 19.20 -5.89 3.09
CA PRO A 51 19.85 -7.19 2.87
C PRO A 51 18.87 -8.35 2.61
N LEU A 52 17.68 -8.30 3.21
CA LEU A 52 16.61 -9.28 2.97
C LEU A 52 16.11 -9.33 1.52
N ASP A 53 16.21 -8.22 0.75
CA ASP A 53 15.82 -8.22 -0.67
C ASP A 53 16.67 -9.23 -1.46
N GLU A 54 17.99 -9.19 -1.29
CA GLU A 54 18.92 -10.09 -1.96
C GLU A 54 18.75 -11.53 -1.48
N GLN A 55 18.63 -11.73 -0.16
CA GLN A 55 18.46 -13.06 0.44
C GLN A 55 17.19 -13.76 -0.04
N LEU A 56 16.08 -13.03 -0.16
CA LEU A 56 14.82 -13.60 -0.64
C LEU A 56 14.86 -13.83 -2.15
N ARG A 57 15.49 -12.95 -2.93
CA ARG A 57 15.69 -13.15 -4.37
C ARG A 57 16.53 -14.36 -4.69
N ALA A 58 17.58 -14.63 -3.91
CA ALA A 58 18.42 -15.81 -4.08
C ALA A 58 17.62 -17.12 -3.99
N LYS A 59 16.51 -17.12 -3.24
CA LYS A 59 15.58 -18.26 -3.09
C LYS A 59 14.44 -18.24 -4.12
N ALA A 60 14.24 -17.13 -4.84
CA ALA A 60 13.17 -16.96 -5.80
C ALA A 60 13.57 -17.46 -7.19
N GLN A 61 12.61 -18.04 -7.91
CA GLN A 61 12.82 -18.45 -9.29
C GLN A 61 13.21 -17.23 -10.16
N ASN A 62 14.29 -17.36 -10.93
CA ASN A 62 14.83 -16.31 -11.79
C ASN A 62 15.12 -14.98 -11.04
N GLN A 63 15.40 -15.03 -9.73
CA GLN A 63 15.64 -13.86 -8.88
C GLN A 63 14.48 -12.85 -8.83
N LYS A 64 13.28 -13.28 -9.26
CA LYS A 64 12.09 -12.45 -9.34
C LYS A 64 11.22 -12.66 -8.11
N LEU A 65 11.25 -11.68 -7.21
CA LEU A 65 10.56 -11.79 -5.92
C LEU A 65 9.05 -11.56 -6.08
N ARG A 66 8.27 -12.64 -6.23
CA ARG A 66 6.79 -12.57 -6.35
C ARG A 66 6.03 -12.99 -5.10
N SER A 67 6.73 -13.58 -4.13
CA SER A 67 6.18 -13.90 -2.82
C SER A 67 7.19 -13.54 -1.74
N ILE A 68 6.72 -13.04 -0.60
CA ILE A 68 7.52 -12.74 0.59
C ILE A 68 6.88 -13.45 1.78
N PRO A 69 7.57 -14.39 2.46
CA PRO A 69 7.08 -14.93 3.73
C PRO A 69 6.93 -13.82 4.76
N VAL A 70 5.78 -13.76 5.44
CA VAL A 70 5.48 -12.71 6.42
C VAL A 70 4.85 -13.28 7.67
N ARG A 71 5.00 -12.57 8.79
CA ARG A 71 4.25 -12.79 10.02
C ARG A 71 3.49 -11.52 10.37
N MET A 72 2.24 -11.67 10.83
CA MET A 72 1.50 -10.56 11.42
C MET A 72 1.96 -10.35 12.86
N ILE A 73 2.11 -9.10 13.29
CA ILE A 73 2.53 -8.83 14.67
C ILE A 73 1.35 -8.91 15.63
N PHE A 74 0.18 -8.50 15.16
CA PHE A 74 -1.03 -8.44 15.97
C PHE A 74 -2.04 -9.50 15.53
N ASN A 75 -2.86 -9.95 16.47
CA ASN A 75 -4.00 -10.80 16.12
C ASN A 75 -5.15 -10.00 15.51
N ASP A 76 -5.29 -8.73 15.91
CA ASP A 76 -6.26 -7.80 15.33
C ASP A 76 -5.89 -7.38 13.88
N PRO A 77 -6.76 -7.62 12.88
CA PRO A 77 -6.53 -7.19 11.50
C PRO A 77 -6.24 -5.70 11.33
N GLU A 78 -6.93 -4.82 12.06
CA GLU A 78 -6.84 -3.36 11.89
C GLU A 78 -5.53 -2.78 12.44
N LEU A 79 -4.87 -3.51 13.34
CA LEU A 79 -3.55 -3.14 13.84
C LEU A 79 -2.43 -3.44 12.82
N ASN A 80 -2.65 -4.44 11.95
CA ASN A 80 -1.71 -4.79 10.90
C ASN A 80 -1.94 -3.96 9.63
N LEU A 81 -3.20 -3.78 9.20
CA LEU A 81 -3.57 -2.98 8.02
C LEU A 81 -4.45 -1.80 8.41
N ARG A 82 -3.90 -0.59 8.31
CA ARG A 82 -4.69 0.63 8.38
C ARG A 82 -5.10 1.07 6.98
N ALA A 83 -6.40 1.16 6.72
CA ALA A 83 -6.95 1.62 5.45
C ALA A 83 -7.93 2.76 5.70
N GLU A 84 -7.59 3.96 5.22
CA GLU A 84 -8.37 5.18 5.42
C GLU A 84 -8.40 5.98 4.11
N TYR A 85 -9.44 6.79 3.89
CA TYR A 85 -9.41 7.84 2.87
C TYR A 85 -8.54 8.98 3.36
N THR A 86 -7.50 9.33 2.60
CA THR A 86 -6.54 10.36 2.99
C THR A 86 -6.40 11.42 1.91
N LEU A 87 -6.38 12.68 2.35
CA LEU A 87 -5.99 13.86 1.58
C LEU A 87 -4.72 14.42 2.18
N PHE A 88 -3.66 14.55 1.39
CA PHE A 88 -2.40 15.16 1.78
C PHE A 88 -2.28 16.57 1.21
N ASP A 89 -1.63 17.44 1.98
CA ASP A 89 -1.11 18.70 1.47
C ASP A 89 0.13 18.42 0.62
N ARG A 90 0.09 18.83 -0.66
CA ARG A 90 1.15 18.52 -1.62
C ARG A 90 2.47 19.24 -1.35
N GLN A 91 2.44 20.36 -0.63
CA GLN A 91 3.63 21.16 -0.36
C GLN A 91 4.37 20.66 0.87
N THR A 92 3.64 20.13 1.85
CA THR A 92 4.17 19.76 3.16
C THR A 92 4.24 18.25 3.38
N GLY A 93 3.56 17.45 2.56
CA GLY A 93 3.49 16.01 2.75
C GLY A 93 2.55 15.56 3.88
N ARG A 94 1.86 16.50 4.54
CA ARG A 94 1.09 16.22 5.76
C ARG A 94 -0.37 15.89 5.42
N PRO A 95 -0.99 14.94 6.15
CA PRO A 95 -2.41 14.68 5.97
C PRO A 95 -3.24 15.90 6.41
N VAL A 96 -4.10 16.38 5.51
CA VAL A 96 -5.09 17.45 5.76
C VAL A 96 -6.41 16.85 6.23
N CYS A 97 -6.78 15.68 5.71
CA CYS A 97 -8.02 15.01 6.07
C CYS A 97 -7.82 13.49 6.04
N VAL A 98 -8.27 12.80 7.10
CA VAL A 98 -8.25 11.34 7.20
C VAL A 98 -9.64 10.87 7.59
N GLY A 99 -10.26 10.00 6.81
CA GLY A 99 -11.63 9.54 7.02
C GLY A 99 -11.87 8.08 6.69
N ASN A 100 -13.01 7.56 7.13
CA ASN A 100 -13.40 6.16 6.96
C ASN A 100 -14.61 5.96 6.03
N GLY A 101 -15.09 7.02 5.38
CA GLY A 101 -16.31 6.97 4.56
C GLY A 101 -17.60 7.20 5.33
N GLU A 102 -17.52 7.48 6.63
CA GLU A 102 -18.63 7.94 7.47
C GLU A 102 -18.28 9.25 8.19
N THR A 103 -17.10 9.30 8.81
CA THR A 103 -16.54 10.48 9.47
C THR A 103 -15.09 10.70 9.05
N CYS A 104 -14.63 11.94 9.16
CA CYS A 104 -13.23 12.28 9.00
C CYS A 104 -12.76 13.24 10.08
N GLN A 105 -11.46 13.18 10.35
CA GLN A 105 -10.74 14.22 11.06
C GLN A 105 -10.04 15.09 10.04
N ARG A 106 -10.16 16.40 10.20
CA ARG A 106 -9.62 17.41 9.28
C ARG A 106 -8.78 18.42 10.04
N LEU A 107 -7.62 18.73 9.50
CA LEU A 107 -6.80 19.83 9.98
C LEU A 107 -7.36 21.14 9.43
N THR A 108 -7.75 22.03 10.34
CA THR A 108 -8.22 23.39 10.07
C THR A 108 -7.30 24.40 10.77
N ASN A 109 -7.57 25.69 10.57
CA ASN A 109 -6.86 26.75 11.28
C ASN A 109 -7.10 26.73 12.81
N GLN A 110 -8.12 26.02 13.28
CA GLN A 110 -8.46 25.89 14.71
C GLN A 110 -7.94 24.56 15.32
N GLY A 111 -7.25 23.74 14.54
CA GLY A 111 -6.74 22.44 14.96
C GLY A 111 -7.42 21.28 14.24
N ILE A 112 -7.56 20.14 14.90
CA ILE A 112 -8.18 18.95 14.32
C ILE A 112 -9.68 18.96 14.65
N GLU A 113 -10.52 19.01 13.62
CA GLU A 113 -11.98 18.97 13.72
C GLU A 113 -12.55 17.66 13.15
N GLN A 114 -13.72 17.25 13.65
CA GLN A 114 -14.44 16.08 13.14
C GLN A 114 -15.59 16.51 12.22
N HIS A 115 -15.69 15.89 11.05
CA HIS A 115 -16.76 16.14 10.07
C HIS A 115 -17.35 14.84 9.51
N PRO A 116 -18.54 14.87 8.89
CA PRO A 116 -19.01 13.80 8.04
C PRO A 116 -18.06 13.56 6.85
N CYS A 117 -17.86 12.29 6.48
CA CYS A 117 -17.05 11.90 5.33
C CYS A 117 -17.93 11.13 4.33
N PRO A 118 -18.47 11.76 3.28
CA PRO A 118 -19.40 11.09 2.36
C PRO A 118 -18.70 10.19 1.33
N SER A 119 -17.50 9.66 1.66
CA SER A 119 -16.52 9.03 0.75
C SER A 119 -15.97 9.99 -0.34
N PRO A 120 -14.87 9.63 -1.05
CA PRO A 120 -14.27 10.50 -2.07
C PRO A 120 -15.23 10.92 -3.19
N ASP A 121 -16.14 10.04 -3.62
CA ASP A 121 -17.01 10.30 -4.77
C ASP A 121 -17.97 11.49 -4.56
N LEU A 122 -18.30 11.79 -3.30
CA LEU A 122 -19.25 12.85 -2.93
C LEU A 122 -18.61 13.95 -2.09
N CYS A 123 -17.31 13.86 -1.79
CA CYS A 123 -16.62 14.82 -0.94
C CYS A 123 -16.08 15.99 -1.78
N PRO A 124 -16.45 17.26 -1.48
CA PRO A 124 -15.92 18.41 -2.22
C PRO A 124 -14.40 18.54 -2.16
N LEU A 125 -13.77 18.08 -1.07
CA LEU A 125 -12.31 18.08 -0.92
C LEU A 125 -11.60 16.97 -1.71
N ALA A 126 -12.36 16.00 -2.21
CA ALA A 126 -11.84 14.88 -3.00
C ALA A 126 -11.87 15.16 -4.51
N GLN A 127 -12.37 16.34 -4.93
CA GLN A 127 -12.39 16.76 -6.34
C GLN A 127 -11.01 16.58 -6.99
N GLY A 128 -10.98 16.11 -8.23
CA GLY A 128 -9.74 15.79 -8.94
C GLY A 128 -9.03 14.53 -8.44
N GLY A 129 -9.66 13.71 -7.59
CA GLY A 129 -9.01 12.51 -7.02
C GLY A 129 -8.02 12.85 -5.91
N ASN A 130 -8.21 14.01 -5.25
CA ASN A 130 -7.29 14.50 -4.23
C ASN A 130 -7.31 13.69 -2.92
N CYS A 131 -8.45 13.05 -2.63
CA CYS A 131 -8.62 12.15 -1.50
C CYS A 131 -8.75 10.72 -2.03
N LYS A 132 -7.83 9.82 -1.63
CA LYS A 132 -7.78 8.43 -2.13
C LYS A 132 -7.76 7.44 -0.96
N PRO A 133 -8.18 6.18 -1.16
CA PRO A 133 -7.92 5.13 -0.19
C PRO A 133 -6.41 4.96 0.00
N TYR A 134 -5.97 4.83 1.24
CA TYR A 134 -4.57 4.72 1.60
C TYR A 134 -4.38 3.58 2.61
N GLY A 135 -3.78 2.49 2.13
CA GLY A 135 -3.46 1.31 2.92
C GLY A 135 -2.03 1.35 3.43
N ARG A 136 -1.84 1.05 4.71
CA ARG A 136 -0.55 0.88 5.38
C ARG A 136 -0.55 -0.47 6.09
N LEU A 137 0.09 -1.45 5.47
CA LEU A 137 0.25 -2.79 6.01
C LEU A 137 1.60 -2.90 6.70
N HIS A 138 1.60 -3.24 7.98
CA HIS A 138 2.78 -3.61 8.75
C HIS A 138 2.90 -5.13 8.81
N VAL A 139 4.06 -5.66 8.44
CA VAL A 139 4.38 -7.10 8.51
C VAL A 139 5.77 -7.31 9.07
N ASN A 140 6.01 -8.43 9.75
CA ASN A 140 7.34 -8.83 10.16
C ASN A 140 7.94 -9.79 9.12
N LEU A 141 9.19 -9.55 8.73
CA LEU A 141 9.96 -10.38 7.78
C LEU A 141 11.17 -11.05 8.42
N ASP A 142 11.56 -10.58 9.61
CA ASP A 142 12.82 -10.93 10.26
C ASP A 142 12.52 -11.54 11.62
N GLU A 143 12.93 -12.79 11.80
CA GLU A 143 12.75 -13.52 13.06
C GLU A 143 13.73 -13.03 14.13
N SER A 144 14.78 -12.28 13.77
CA SER A 144 15.73 -11.71 14.73
C SER A 144 15.21 -10.47 15.47
N ASP A 145 14.23 -9.76 14.89
CA ASP A 145 13.50 -8.67 15.53
C ASP A 145 11.99 -8.94 15.43
N GLU A 146 11.43 -9.56 16.48
CA GLU A 146 10.04 -10.00 16.50
C GLU A 146 9.01 -8.86 16.56
N LEU A 147 9.41 -7.63 16.88
CA LEU A 147 8.51 -6.47 17.01
C LEU A 147 8.74 -5.43 15.90
N GLY A 148 9.84 -5.52 15.17
CA GLY A 148 10.11 -4.71 13.99
C GLY A 148 9.26 -5.09 12.78
N THR A 149 8.88 -4.07 12.00
CA THR A 149 7.99 -4.21 10.84
C THR A 149 8.59 -3.68 9.55
N PHE A 150 8.21 -4.30 8.45
CA PHE A 150 8.30 -3.71 7.13
C PHE A 150 6.93 -3.17 6.74
N ILE A 151 6.92 -1.96 6.18
CA ILE A 151 5.69 -1.30 5.79
C ILE A 151 5.45 -1.41 4.28
N PHE A 152 4.27 -1.90 3.90
CA PHE A 152 3.75 -1.84 2.54
C PHE A 152 2.66 -0.76 2.46
N ARG A 153 2.93 0.29 1.69
CA ARG A 153 2.03 1.41 1.48
C ARG A 153 1.41 1.33 0.09
N THR A 154 0.11 1.59 -0.03
CA THR A 154 -0.57 1.52 -1.32
C THR A 154 -1.83 2.38 -1.39
N THR A 155 -2.08 2.96 -2.55
CA THR A 155 -3.38 3.55 -2.93
C THR A 155 -4.24 2.58 -3.76
N GLY A 156 -3.70 1.39 -4.07
CA GLY A 156 -4.34 0.42 -4.96
C GLY A 156 -5.52 -0.28 -4.29
N PHE A 157 -6.74 0.05 -4.74
CA PHE A 157 -7.98 -0.53 -4.22
C PHE A 157 -7.97 -2.07 -4.20
N ASN A 158 -7.43 -2.72 -5.25
CA ASN A 158 -7.37 -4.19 -5.32
C ASN A 158 -6.50 -4.78 -4.21
N SER A 159 -5.36 -4.16 -3.90
CA SER A 159 -4.49 -4.59 -2.79
C SER A 159 -5.20 -4.37 -1.46
N ILE A 160 -5.71 -3.17 -1.20
CA ILE A 160 -6.36 -2.80 0.08
C ILE A 160 -7.52 -3.75 0.37
N ARG A 161 -8.45 -3.91 -0.59
CA ARG A 161 -9.62 -4.77 -0.43
C ARG A 161 -9.23 -6.23 -0.17
N THR A 162 -8.27 -6.75 -0.93
CA THR A 162 -7.87 -8.16 -0.81
C THR A 162 -7.18 -8.41 0.52
N LEU A 163 -6.24 -7.55 0.91
CA LEU A 163 -5.54 -7.64 2.19
C LEU A 163 -6.52 -7.56 3.38
N ALA A 164 -7.43 -6.58 3.38
CA ALA A 164 -8.43 -6.43 4.45
C ALA A 164 -9.31 -7.67 4.60
N ALA A 165 -9.81 -8.22 3.47
CA ALA A 165 -10.60 -9.44 3.48
C ALA A 165 -9.80 -10.64 4.00
N ARG A 166 -8.57 -10.84 3.51
CA ARG A 166 -7.71 -11.97 3.90
C ARG A 166 -7.35 -11.92 5.38
N LEU A 167 -6.95 -10.77 5.90
CA LEU A 167 -6.64 -10.59 7.32
C LEU A 167 -7.86 -10.93 8.19
N SER A 168 -9.03 -10.37 7.84
CA SER A 168 -10.27 -10.63 8.57
C SER A 168 -10.67 -12.11 8.54
N TYR A 169 -10.58 -12.75 7.39
CA TYR A 169 -10.95 -14.16 7.23
C TYR A 169 -9.98 -15.10 7.93
N TYR A 170 -8.67 -14.85 7.85
CA TYR A 170 -7.68 -15.65 8.56
C TYR A 170 -7.78 -15.47 10.08
N HIS A 171 -8.05 -14.25 10.55
CA HIS A 171 -8.34 -14.00 11.95
C HIS A 171 -9.55 -14.85 12.42
N ALA A 172 -10.68 -14.75 11.72
CA ALA A 172 -11.88 -15.49 12.07
C ALA A 172 -11.69 -17.02 11.98
N ALA A 173 -11.09 -17.51 10.89
CA ALA A 173 -10.89 -18.94 10.66
C ALA A 173 -9.91 -19.59 11.65
N SER A 174 -8.93 -18.84 12.15
CA SER A 174 -7.95 -19.33 13.12
C SER A 174 -8.36 -19.11 14.58
N ASN A 175 -9.57 -18.61 14.83
CA ASN A 175 -10.04 -18.23 16.16
C ASN A 175 -9.12 -17.20 16.84
N GLY A 176 -8.73 -16.18 16.07
CA GLY A 176 -7.92 -15.07 16.54
C GLY A 176 -6.43 -15.35 16.68
N LEU A 177 -5.88 -16.34 15.97
CA LEU A 177 -4.44 -16.68 15.97
C LEU A 177 -3.69 -16.15 14.74
N LEU A 178 -4.09 -14.97 14.25
CA LEU A 178 -3.57 -14.39 13.01
C LEU A 178 -2.04 -14.21 13.05
N SER A 179 -1.45 -13.82 14.18
CA SER A 179 0.02 -13.64 14.33
C SER A 179 0.80 -14.96 14.30
N CYS A 180 0.12 -16.09 14.50
CA CYS A 180 0.71 -17.43 14.50
C CYS A 180 0.57 -18.14 13.14
N LEU A 181 -0.15 -17.57 12.17
CA LEU A 181 -0.35 -18.21 10.88
C LEU A 181 0.89 -18.10 9.96
N PRO A 182 1.25 -19.18 9.25
CA PRO A 182 2.33 -19.15 8.27
C PRO A 182 1.86 -18.47 6.97
N LEU A 183 2.00 -17.14 6.91
CA LEU A 183 1.52 -16.33 5.81
C LEU A 183 2.64 -15.90 4.86
N GLN A 184 2.24 -15.42 3.68
CA GLN A 184 3.09 -14.75 2.71
C GLN A 184 2.31 -13.66 1.95
N LEU A 185 2.99 -12.59 1.58
CA LEU A 185 2.51 -11.67 0.55
C LEU A 185 2.77 -12.27 -0.81
N THR A 186 1.79 -12.20 -1.71
CA THR A 186 1.91 -12.73 -3.08
C THR A 186 1.41 -11.71 -4.10
N LEU A 187 2.17 -11.52 -5.16
CA LEU A 187 1.74 -10.70 -6.29
C LEU A 187 0.75 -11.46 -7.17
N ARG A 188 -0.39 -10.82 -7.44
CA ARG A 188 -1.43 -11.32 -8.34
C ARG A 188 -1.58 -10.36 -9.52
N GLY A 189 -1.64 -10.89 -10.73
CA GLY A 189 -1.94 -10.12 -11.93
C GLY A 189 -3.44 -10.08 -12.21
N LYS A 190 -3.94 -8.92 -12.65
CA LYS A 190 -5.30 -8.75 -13.18
C LYS A 190 -5.27 -7.76 -14.34
N SER A 191 -6.02 -8.05 -15.40
CA SER A 191 -6.33 -7.06 -16.45
C SER A 191 -7.73 -6.53 -16.24
N THR A 192 -7.93 -5.23 -16.44
CA THR A 192 -9.23 -4.56 -16.35
C THR A 192 -9.48 -3.72 -17.59
N THR A 193 -10.73 -3.33 -17.84
CA THR A 193 -11.06 -2.37 -18.89
C THR A 193 -10.38 -1.02 -18.65
N GLN A 194 -10.32 -0.57 -17.40
CA GLN A 194 -9.63 0.65 -16.99
C GLN A 194 -8.11 0.61 -17.21
N SER A 195 -7.49 -0.58 -17.24
CA SER A 195 -6.07 -0.73 -17.56
C SER A 195 -5.82 -0.91 -19.06
N TYR A 196 -6.81 -0.69 -19.93
CA TYR A 196 -6.71 -0.98 -21.37
C TYR A 196 -6.21 -2.41 -21.64
N ARG A 197 -6.63 -3.36 -20.79
CA ARG A 197 -6.19 -4.77 -20.78
C ARG A 197 -4.71 -5.01 -20.49
N THR A 198 -3.94 -3.98 -20.13
CA THR A 198 -2.58 -4.17 -19.61
C THR A 198 -2.62 -4.88 -18.25
N PRO A 199 -1.69 -5.80 -17.96
CA PRO A 199 -1.62 -6.47 -16.67
C PRO A 199 -1.30 -5.47 -15.56
N VAL A 200 -2.12 -5.47 -14.50
CA VAL A 200 -1.89 -4.72 -13.27
C VAL A 200 -1.67 -5.71 -12.13
N TYR A 201 -0.61 -5.50 -11.37
CA TYR A 201 -0.28 -6.33 -10.23
C TYR A 201 -0.82 -5.72 -8.92
N TYR A 202 -1.30 -6.57 -8.02
CA TYR A 202 -1.74 -6.19 -6.68
C TYR A 202 -1.24 -7.22 -5.66
N VAL A 203 -1.20 -6.81 -4.40
CA VAL A 203 -0.74 -7.66 -3.29
C VAL A 203 -1.92 -8.41 -2.68
N ASP A 204 -1.77 -9.73 -2.56
CA ASP A 204 -2.65 -10.64 -1.84
C ASP A 204 -1.91 -11.20 -0.62
N LEU A 205 -2.66 -11.67 0.37
CA LEU A 205 -2.15 -12.35 1.55
C LEU A 205 -2.61 -13.80 1.51
N THR A 206 -1.67 -14.74 1.44
CA THR A 206 -1.97 -16.18 1.34
C THR A 206 -1.24 -16.95 2.42
N LEU A 207 -1.62 -18.22 2.61
CA LEU A 207 -0.76 -19.17 3.30
C LEU A 207 0.52 -19.40 2.49
N ARG A 208 1.58 -19.85 3.17
CA ARG A 208 2.81 -20.31 2.51
C ARG A 208 2.51 -21.48 1.56
N ASP A 209 3.30 -21.57 0.50
CA ASP A 209 3.13 -22.60 -0.53
C ASP A 209 3.18 -24.01 0.09
N GLY A 210 2.25 -24.88 -0.35
CA GLY A 210 2.14 -26.26 0.15
C GLY A 210 1.41 -26.42 1.49
N ILE A 211 1.02 -25.33 2.17
CA ILE A 211 0.29 -25.38 3.43
C ILE A 211 -1.20 -25.13 3.19
N ASN A 212 -2.06 -26.07 3.61
CA ASN A 212 -3.50 -25.85 3.61
C ASN A 212 -4.00 -25.21 4.91
N LEU A 213 -5.22 -24.69 4.90
CA LEU A 213 -5.78 -23.95 6.04
C LEU A 213 -5.87 -24.79 7.32
N GLN A 214 -6.24 -26.07 7.22
CA GLN A 214 -6.36 -26.95 8.38
C GLN A 214 -4.99 -27.16 9.06
N GLN A 215 -3.95 -27.44 8.26
CA GLN A 215 -2.58 -27.57 8.75
C GLN A 215 -2.07 -26.26 9.35
N ALA A 216 -2.34 -25.12 8.69
CA ALA A 216 -1.96 -23.81 9.20
C ALA A 216 -2.57 -23.50 10.57
N ILE A 217 -3.86 -23.82 10.77
CA ILE A 217 -4.54 -23.64 12.06
C ILE A 217 -3.95 -24.54 13.14
N GLN A 218 -3.60 -25.79 12.80
CA GLN A 218 -2.98 -26.71 13.75
C GLN A 218 -1.61 -26.18 14.22
N VAL A 219 -0.76 -25.78 13.28
CA VAL A 219 0.55 -25.16 13.57
C VAL A 219 0.38 -23.88 14.38
N ALA A 220 -0.59 -23.02 14.03
CA ALA A 220 -0.83 -21.78 14.75
C ALA A 220 -1.20 -22.03 16.23
N LYS A 221 -1.96 -23.09 16.52
CA LYS A 221 -2.30 -23.47 17.91
C LYS A 221 -1.08 -23.94 18.69
N GLU A 222 -0.20 -24.71 18.06
CA GLU A 222 1.05 -25.19 18.68
C GLU A 222 1.97 -24.01 19.01
N ILE A 223 2.12 -23.06 18.07
CA ILE A 223 2.89 -21.83 18.28
C ILE A 223 2.28 -21.02 19.44
N ASP A 224 0.97 -20.79 19.44
CA ASP A 224 0.29 -20.03 20.51
C ASP A 224 0.50 -20.66 21.90
N GLN A 225 0.40 -21.99 22.00
CA GLN A 225 0.65 -22.71 23.25
C GLN A 225 2.10 -22.55 23.72
N GLN A 226 3.06 -22.72 22.82
CA GLN A 226 4.48 -22.56 23.13
C GLN A 226 4.82 -21.12 23.53
N SER A 227 4.31 -20.14 22.79
CA SER A 227 4.51 -18.72 23.08
C SER A 227 3.95 -18.35 24.45
N LYS A 228 2.75 -18.82 24.80
CA LYS A 228 2.16 -18.62 26.14
C LYS A 228 2.97 -19.29 27.24
N ALA A 229 3.47 -20.50 27.01
CA ALA A 229 4.33 -21.20 27.96
C ALA A 229 5.64 -20.43 28.24
N SER A 230 6.18 -19.73 27.24
CA SER A 230 7.33 -18.84 27.36
C SER A 230 7.00 -17.45 27.94
N GLY A 231 5.73 -17.16 28.23
CA GLY A 231 5.29 -15.89 28.82
C GLY A 231 4.96 -14.77 27.81
N PHE A 232 4.92 -15.07 26.51
CA PHE A 232 4.53 -14.07 25.51
C PHE A 232 3.04 -13.74 25.61
N ASN A 233 2.73 -12.45 25.74
CA ASN A 233 1.36 -11.98 25.92
C ASN A 233 0.87 -11.18 24.71
N GLN A 234 0.38 -11.91 23.70
CA GLN A 234 -0.18 -11.32 22.48
C GLN A 234 -1.38 -10.42 22.74
N GLN A 235 -2.25 -10.76 23.71
CA GLN A 235 -3.44 -9.96 24.00
C GLN A 235 -3.07 -8.59 24.58
N ALA A 236 -2.09 -8.54 25.48
CA ALA A 236 -1.58 -7.29 26.02
C ALA A 236 -0.87 -6.46 24.94
N LEU A 237 -0.12 -7.12 24.04
CA LEU A 237 0.52 -6.46 22.90
C LEU A 237 -0.51 -5.78 21.99
N ASP A 238 -1.57 -6.49 21.59
CA ASP A 238 -2.67 -5.94 20.79
C ASP A 238 -3.37 -4.77 21.51
N GLN A 239 -3.63 -4.91 22.82
CA GLN A 239 -4.24 -3.84 23.60
C GLN A 239 -3.38 -2.57 23.63
N MET A 240 -2.07 -2.72 23.82
CA MET A 240 -1.15 -1.59 23.83
C MET A 240 -1.06 -0.91 22.47
N ALA A 241 -1.03 -1.69 21.39
CA ALA A 241 -1.03 -1.15 20.04
C ALA A 241 -2.32 -0.39 19.71
N ARG A 242 -3.51 -0.87 20.11
CA ARG A 242 -4.76 -0.12 19.94
C ARG A 242 -4.73 1.25 20.63
N GLN A 243 -4.21 1.29 21.86
CA GLN A 243 -4.08 2.55 22.60
C GLN A 243 -3.08 3.49 21.92
N GLY A 244 -1.96 2.95 21.44
CA GLY A 244 -0.94 3.68 20.69
C GLY A 244 -1.45 4.29 19.39
N TYR A 245 -2.24 3.54 18.63
CA TYR A 245 -2.75 3.93 17.32
C TYR A 245 -3.82 5.02 17.42
N GLY A 246 -4.54 5.10 18.55
CA GLY A 246 -5.51 6.17 18.80
C GLY A 246 -4.90 7.58 18.63
N ASN A 247 -3.60 7.72 18.86
CA ASN A 247 -2.86 8.98 18.72
C ASN A 247 -2.21 9.17 17.33
N ALA A 248 -2.18 8.14 16.48
CA ALA A 248 -1.36 8.06 15.25
C ALA A 248 -2.10 8.47 13.96
N ARG A 249 -3.15 9.30 14.03
CA ARG A 249 -3.98 9.61 12.86
C ARG A 249 -3.36 10.64 11.90
N PHE A 250 -2.66 11.64 12.42
CA PHE A 250 -1.95 12.65 11.62
C PHE A 250 -0.43 12.47 11.61
N GLU A 251 0.06 11.38 12.20
CA GLU A 251 1.49 11.16 12.31
C GLU A 251 2.05 10.69 10.97
N VAL A 252 2.61 11.64 10.24
CA VAL A 252 3.48 11.41 9.09
C VAL A 252 4.67 12.31 9.33
N ASN A 253 5.85 11.71 9.45
CA ASN A 253 7.10 12.48 9.49
C ASN A 253 7.14 13.38 8.25
N SER A 254 7.43 14.68 8.39
CA SER A 254 7.35 15.63 7.27
C SER A 254 8.25 15.27 6.10
N GLU A 255 9.39 14.62 6.35
CA GLU A 255 10.28 14.14 5.28
C GLU A 255 9.69 12.92 4.56
N GLU A 256 9.15 11.93 5.30
CA GLU A 256 8.41 10.81 4.70
C GLU A 256 7.17 11.29 3.94
N GLY A 257 6.52 12.36 4.41
CA GLY A 257 5.31 12.91 3.82
C GLY A 257 5.49 13.37 2.37
N LEU A 258 6.63 13.97 2.03
CA LEU A 258 6.89 14.47 0.67
C LEU A 258 7.09 13.32 -0.32
N ASP A 259 7.88 12.31 0.05
CA ASP A 259 8.03 11.08 -0.75
C ASP A 259 6.67 10.39 -0.96
N LEU A 260 5.83 10.39 0.08
CA LEU A 260 4.49 9.80 0.00
C LEU A 260 3.59 10.57 -0.97
N VAL A 261 3.63 11.90 -0.97
CA VAL A 261 2.85 12.73 -1.89
C VAL A 261 3.22 12.47 -3.35
N GLU A 262 4.51 12.30 -3.66
CA GLU A 262 4.95 11.95 -5.02
C GLU A 262 4.34 10.62 -5.50
N GLU A 263 4.32 9.60 -4.65
CA GLU A 263 3.70 8.29 -4.93
C GLU A 263 2.15 8.35 -4.94
N PHE A 264 1.55 9.28 -4.20
CA PHE A 264 0.11 9.35 -3.97
C PHE A 264 -0.67 10.07 -5.08
N TYR A 265 -0.11 11.15 -5.64
CA TYR A 265 -0.80 12.03 -6.60
C TYR A 265 -0.46 11.80 -8.07
N THR A 266 0.25 10.73 -8.40
CA THR A 266 0.87 10.60 -9.71
C THR A 266 -0.08 10.22 -10.86
N ASP A 267 -1.32 9.79 -10.57
CA ASP A 267 -2.34 9.50 -11.58
C ASP A 267 -2.75 10.74 -12.41
N GLU A 268 -2.68 11.95 -11.83
CA GLU A 268 -3.03 13.20 -12.54
C GLU A 268 -2.01 13.56 -13.65
N LEU A 269 -0.74 13.17 -13.47
CA LEU A 269 0.30 13.41 -14.46
C LEU A 269 0.08 12.54 -15.71
N THR A 270 -0.42 11.31 -15.54
CA THR A 270 -0.71 10.39 -16.65
C THR A 270 -1.96 10.77 -17.44
N GLU A 271 -3.01 11.29 -16.80
CA GLU A 271 -4.22 11.74 -17.53
C GLU A 271 -3.94 12.99 -18.38
N SER A 272 -3.10 13.91 -17.88
CA SER A 272 -2.75 15.14 -18.61
C SER A 272 -1.95 14.90 -19.91
N GLU A 273 -1.14 13.84 -19.97
CA GLU A 273 -0.34 13.50 -21.17
C GLU A 273 -1.13 12.66 -22.20
N GLN A 274 -2.10 11.84 -21.76
CA GLN A 274 -2.96 11.10 -22.70
C GLN A 274 -3.82 12.07 -23.52
N VAL A 275 -4.40 13.09 -22.88
CA VAL A 275 -5.19 14.13 -23.58
C VAL A 275 -4.32 14.97 -24.54
N GLN A 276 -3.05 15.25 -24.20
CA GLN A 276 -2.16 16.00 -25.09
C GLN A 276 -1.66 15.16 -26.29
N SER A 277 -1.45 13.86 -26.12
CA SER A 277 -1.01 12.97 -27.20
C SER A 277 -2.05 12.79 -28.32
N GLU A 278 -3.34 12.86 -27.99
CA GLU A 278 -4.44 12.77 -28.97
C GLU A 278 -4.60 14.05 -29.81
N SER A 279 -4.16 15.21 -29.30
CA SER A 279 -4.31 16.49 -29.99
C SER A 279 -3.32 16.73 -31.14
N LYS A 280 -2.24 15.93 -31.24
CA LYS A 280 -1.16 16.12 -32.24
C LYS A 280 -1.24 15.22 -33.48
N THR A 281 -2.26 14.38 -33.63
CA THR A 281 -2.28 13.37 -34.70
C THR A 281 -3.56 13.35 -35.52
N LYS A 282 -4.02 14.49 -36.05
CA LYS A 282 -4.98 14.51 -37.18
C LYS A 282 -4.72 15.69 -38.13
N THR A 283 -3.64 15.62 -38.90
CA THR A 283 -3.56 16.35 -40.18
C THR A 283 -3.61 15.32 -41.31
N LYS A 284 -4.81 15.13 -41.89
CA LYS A 284 -5.00 14.27 -43.07
C LYS A 284 -4.29 14.88 -44.29
N PRO A 285 -3.60 14.09 -45.13
CA PRO A 285 -3.17 14.58 -46.44
C PRO A 285 -4.37 14.59 -47.40
N LYS A 286 -4.55 15.69 -48.13
CA LYS A 286 -5.52 15.78 -49.24
C LYS A 286 -5.02 14.91 -50.40
N PHE A 287 -5.82 13.94 -50.80
CA PHE A 287 -5.63 13.19 -52.05
C PHE A 287 -6.25 14.00 -53.21
N ASN A 288 -5.45 14.34 -54.20
CA ASN A 288 -5.90 14.87 -55.48
C ASN A 288 -6.46 13.73 -56.34
N GLN A 289 -7.62 13.94 -56.97
CA GLN A 289 -8.05 13.22 -58.17
C GLN A 289 -8.45 14.27 -59.22
N GLY A 290 -7.67 14.37 -60.30
CA GLY A 290 -8.17 14.76 -61.63
C GLY A 290 -8.60 13.48 -62.37
N GLU A 291 -9.36 13.47 -63.45
CA GLU A 291 -9.79 14.46 -64.45
C GLU A 291 -11.09 13.93 -65.10
N GLY A 292 -11.81 14.78 -65.85
CA GLY A 292 -12.64 14.27 -66.97
C GLY A 292 -13.94 15.02 -67.28
N PHE A 293 -13.83 16.15 -67.97
CA PHE A 293 -14.64 16.66 -69.11
C PHE A 293 -16.10 16.23 -69.31
N VAL A 294 -17.00 17.22 -69.53
CA VAL A 294 -17.83 17.43 -70.76
C VAL A 294 -18.35 18.89 -70.81
N GLN A 295 -18.12 19.56 -71.98
CA GLN A 295 -18.80 20.66 -72.73
C GLN A 295 -19.64 21.74 -71.99
N ASP A 296 -19.64 23.03 -72.33
CA ASP A 296 -19.36 23.76 -73.61
C ASP A 296 -18.31 24.87 -73.48
#